data_AF-A0A835SEQ7-F1
#
_entry.id   AF-A0A835SEQ7-F1
#
_cell.length_a   1.000
_cell.length_b   1.000
_cell.length_c   1.000
_cell.angle_alpha   90.00
_cell.angle_beta   90.00
_cell.angle_gamma   90.00
#
_symmetry.space_group_name_H-M   'P 1'
#
loop_
_entity.id
_entity.type
_entity.pdbx_description
1 polymer ?
#
loop_
_entity_poly.entity_id
_entity_poly.type
_entity_poly.pdbx_seq_one_letter_code
_entity_poly.pdbx_strand_id
1 'polypeptide(L)'
;MVGSNAPFARKFDKGDAALGMIDVELLHRNGVRLTPGGWCSGDPPCSIVADNGRLTPGPGSQRLQRLVDALVLSDAFKKQQGK
;
A
#
# COMPACT_ATOMS: atom_id res chain seq x y z
N MET A 1 8.73 6.09 -1.34
CA MET A 1 7.59 5.22 -1.00
C MET A 1 8.03 4.03 -0.16
N VAL A 2 8.75 3.04 -0.71
CA VAL A 2 9.17 1.86 0.08
C VAL A 2 10.18 2.23 1.17
N GLY A 3 11.32 2.84 0.81
CA GLY A 3 12.35 3.21 1.79
C GLY A 3 11.93 4.31 2.77
N SER A 4 10.94 5.13 2.41
CA SER A 4 10.42 6.22 3.25
C SER A 4 9.17 5.84 4.03
N ASN A 5 8.68 4.60 3.91
CA ASN A 5 7.39 4.15 4.43
C ASN A 5 6.14 4.94 3.97
N ALA A 6 6.29 5.85 3.00
CA ALA A 6 5.18 6.65 2.48
C ALA A 6 4.15 5.73 1.78
N PRO A 7 2.83 5.94 2.02
CA PRO A 7 1.80 5.08 1.44
C PRO A 7 1.62 5.25 -0.06
N PHE A 8 1.99 6.41 -0.60
CA PHE A 8 1.83 6.75 -2.01
C PHE A 8 3.15 7.28 -2.60
N ALA A 9 3.31 7.08 -3.91
CA ALA A 9 4.37 7.67 -4.72
C ALA A 9 3.75 8.56 -5.80
N ARG A 10 4.42 9.65 -6.12
CA ARG A 10 4.12 10.51 -7.27
C ARG A 10 5.39 11.21 -7.74
N LYS A 11 5.47 11.69 -8.98
CA LYS A 11 4.52 11.51 -10.11
C LYS A 11 5.05 10.42 -11.05
N PHE A 12 4.16 9.71 -11.73
CA PHE A 12 4.52 8.78 -12.81
C PHE A 12 3.83 9.24 -14.08
N ASP A 13 4.57 9.25 -15.19
CA ASP A 13 3.97 9.52 -16.50
C ASP A 13 3.20 8.29 -16.99
N LYS A 14 2.32 8.50 -17.97
CA LYS A 14 1.59 7.38 -18.58
C LYS A 14 2.59 6.45 -19.27
N GLY A 15 2.60 5.18 -18.87
CA GLY A 15 3.51 4.17 -19.43
C GLY A 15 4.91 4.19 -18.82
N ASP A 16 5.12 4.89 -17.70
CA ASP A 16 6.37 4.86 -16.96
C ASP A 16 6.73 3.42 -16.54
N ALA A 17 7.97 3.00 -16.83
CA ALA A 17 8.48 1.67 -16.51
C ALA A 17 8.44 1.38 -15.00
N ALA A 18 8.52 2.41 -14.16
CA ALA A 18 8.38 2.27 -12.71
C ALA A 18 6.99 1.74 -12.31
N LEU A 19 5.93 2.05 -13.06
CA LEU A 19 4.59 1.49 -12.80
C LEU A 19 4.57 -0.02 -13.01
N GLY A 20 5.25 -0.52 -14.05
CA GLY A 20 5.41 -1.95 -14.28
C GLY A 20 6.19 -2.65 -13.16
N MET A 21 7.27 -2.02 -12.68
CA MET A 21 8.02 -2.53 -11.53
C MET A 21 7.18 -2.55 -10.25
N ILE A 22 6.37 -1.52 -10.00
CA ILE A 22 5.46 -1.48 -8.84
C ILE A 22 4.43 -2.61 -8.92
N ASP A 23 3.84 -2.82 -10.10
CA ASP A 23 2.86 -3.89 -10.33
C ASP A 23 3.45 -5.27 -10.01
N VAL A 24 4.66 -5.57 -10.49
CA VAL A 24 5.33 -6.87 -10.29
C VAL A 24 5.87 -7.00 -8.87
N GLU A 25 6.70 -6.06 -8.42
CA GLU A 25 7.50 -6.19 -7.20
C GLU A 25 6.72 -5.88 -5.92
N LEU A 26 5.70 -5.02 -5.98
CA LEU A 26 4.97 -4.56 -4.79
C LEU A 26 3.54 -5.06 -4.75
N LEU A 27 2.88 -5.12 -5.90
CA LEU A 27 1.49 -5.55 -6.00
C LEU A 27 1.38 -7.03 -6.40
N HIS A 28 2.49 -7.71 -6.72
CA HIS A 28 2.53 -9.11 -7.14
C HIS A 28 1.52 -9.43 -8.24
N ARG A 29 1.41 -8.50 -9.20
CA ARG A 29 0.39 -8.50 -10.23
C ARG A 29 1.06 -8.52 -11.59
N ASN A 30 0.79 -9.59 -12.34
CA ASN A 30 1.23 -9.72 -13.72
C ASN A 30 0.03 -9.49 -14.65
N GLY A 31 0.09 -8.44 -15.47
CA GLY A 31 -0.93 -8.10 -16.46
C GLY A 31 -2.20 -7.46 -15.88
N VAL A 32 -3.33 -7.58 -16.60
CA VAL A 32 -4.64 -6.99 -16.24
C VAL A 32 -5.37 -7.90 -15.24
N ARG A 33 -4.77 -8.10 -14.07
CA ARG A 33 -5.39 -8.84 -12.95
C ARG A 33 -5.74 -7.87 -11.83
N LEU A 34 -6.63 -8.27 -10.94
CA LEU A 34 -6.81 -7.56 -9.68
C LEU A 34 -5.56 -7.77 -8.82
N THR A 35 -5.14 -6.74 -8.08
CA THR A 35 -4.05 -6.86 -7.12
C THR A 35 -4.46 -7.84 -6.02
N PRO A 36 -3.69 -8.91 -5.77
CA PRO A 36 -3.92 -9.80 -4.64
C PRO A 36 -3.92 -9.01 -3.33
N GLY A 37 -4.98 -9.17 -2.53
CA GLY A 37 -5.20 -8.41 -1.31
C GLY A 37 -6.39 -8.96 -0.51
N GLY A 38 -6.86 -8.22 0.50
CA GLY A 38 -7.94 -8.68 1.39
C GLY A 38 -9.25 -9.07 0.68
N TRP A 39 -9.48 -8.49 -0.50
CA TRP A 39 -10.67 -8.70 -1.34
C TRP A 39 -10.44 -9.66 -2.51
N CYS A 40 -9.26 -10.28 -2.64
CA CYS A 40 -9.00 -11.28 -3.67
C CYS A 40 -9.56 -12.63 -3.24
N SER A 41 -10.39 -13.27 -4.08
CA SER A 41 -10.91 -14.63 -3.87
C SER A 41 -11.20 -15.34 -5.19
N GLY A 42 -11.59 -16.62 -5.12
CA GLY A 42 -11.89 -17.47 -6.27
C GLY A 42 -10.71 -18.32 -6.75
N ASP A 43 -11.01 -19.23 -7.67
CA ASP A 43 -10.05 -20.11 -8.35
C ASP A 43 -10.31 -20.02 -9.87
N PRO A 44 -9.43 -19.40 -10.68
CA PRO A 44 -8.07 -18.95 -10.35
C PRO A 44 -8.02 -17.77 -9.37
N PRO A 45 -6.89 -17.55 -8.66
CA PRO A 45 -6.76 -16.50 -7.65
C PRO A 45 -7.17 -15.11 -8.13
N CYS A 46 -7.94 -14.40 -7.32
CA CYS A 46 -8.46 -13.05 -7.59
C CYS A 46 -9.41 -12.95 -8.80
N SER A 47 -10.06 -14.04 -9.17
CA SER A 47 -11.13 -14.05 -10.18
C SER A 47 -12.44 -13.45 -9.65
N ILE A 48 -12.63 -13.42 -8.33
CA ILE A 48 -13.82 -12.89 -7.66
C ILE A 48 -13.39 -11.85 -6.62
N VAL A 49 -14.16 -10.76 -6.53
CA VAL A 49 -14.04 -9.80 -5.44
C VAL A 49 -14.78 -10.35 -4.23
N ALA A 50 -14.04 -10.59 -3.14
CA ALA A 50 -14.56 -11.07 -1.86
C ALA A 50 -15.34 -9.97 -1.13
N ASP A 51 -15.78 -10.28 0.10
CA ASP A 51 -16.38 -9.30 1.01
C ASP A 51 -15.51 -8.03 1.12
N ASN A 52 -16.07 -6.90 0.70
CA ASN A 52 -15.43 -5.60 0.69
C ASN A 52 -15.28 -5.00 2.10
N GLY A 53 -16.02 -5.52 3.10
CA GLY A 53 -15.85 -5.18 4.51
C GLY A 53 -14.64 -5.87 5.16
N ARG A 54 -14.08 -6.92 4.53
CA ARG A 54 -12.95 -7.65 5.09
C ARG A 54 -11.63 -6.92 4.84
N LEU A 55 -11.12 -6.28 5.89
CA LEU A 55 -9.83 -5.59 5.86
C LEU A 55 -8.74 -6.47 6.51
N THR A 56 -7.78 -6.92 5.72
CA THR A 56 -6.62 -7.68 6.21
C THR A 56 -5.34 -6.86 6.03
N PRO A 57 -4.58 -6.57 7.09
CA PRO A 57 -3.29 -5.89 6.98
C PRO A 57 -2.31 -6.63 6.07
N GLY A 58 -1.62 -5.90 5.20
CA GLY A 58 -0.58 -6.41 4.31
C GLY A 58 0.76 -5.70 4.52
N PRO A 59 1.80 -6.02 3.74
CA PRO A 59 3.10 -5.36 3.85
C PRO A 59 3.03 -3.83 3.72
N GLY A 60 2.10 -3.33 2.89
CA GLY A 60 1.82 -1.90 2.75
C GLY A 60 1.30 -1.24 4.02
N SER A 61 0.36 -1.89 4.73
CA SER A 61 -0.18 -1.35 5.98
C SER A 61 0.86 -1.36 7.10
N GLN A 62 1.75 -2.36 7.13
CA GLN A 62 2.87 -2.39 8.08
C GLN A 62 3.87 -1.24 7.85
N ARG A 63 4.15 -0.88 6.59
CA ARG A 63 4.96 0.31 6.29
C ARG A 63 4.25 1.57 6.75
N LEU A 64 2.97 1.72 6.43
CA LEU A 64 2.20 2.89 6.85
C LEU A 64 2.16 3.03 8.38
N GLN A 65 1.93 1.94 9.11
CA GLN A 65 1.96 1.95 10.57
C GLN A 65 3.29 2.51 11.10
N ARG A 66 4.43 2.01 10.60
CA ARG A 66 5.75 2.52 11.00
C ARG A 66 5.93 4.01 10.74
N LEU A 67 5.40 4.52 9.62
CA LEU A 67 5.42 5.96 9.33
C LEU A 67 4.56 6.74 10.34
N VAL A 68 3.33 6.28 10.59
CA VAL A 68 2.41 6.92 11.53
C VAL A 68 3.01 6.94 12.94
N ASP A 69 3.56 5.82 13.40
CA ASP A 69 4.21 5.72 14.71
C ASP A 69 5.38 6.70 14.82
N ALA A 70 6.24 6.76 13.82
CA ALA A 70 7.37 7.69 13.79
C ALA A 70 6.91 9.16 13.83
N LEU A 71 5.83 9.51 13.13
CA LEU A 71 5.28 10.86 13.12
C LEU A 71 4.65 11.22 14.46
N VAL A 72 3.77 10.38 15.00
CA VAL A 72 3.00 10.64 16.23
C VAL A 72 3.91 10.64 17.46
N LEU A 73 4.95 9.79 17.49
CA LEU A 73 5.89 9.74 18.60
C LEU A 73 6.98 10.81 18.54
N SER A 74 7.06 11.58 17.43
CA SER A 74 8.07 12.63 17.27
C SER A 74 7.85 13.79 18.24
N ASP A 75 8.94 14.40 18.70
CA ASP A 75 8.88 15.56 19.59
C ASP A 75 8.27 16.79 18.90
N ALA A 76 8.42 16.91 17.59
CA ALA A 76 7.78 17.96 16.80
C ALA A 76 6.25 17.85 16.88
N PHE A 77 5.71 16.64 16.71
CA PHE A 77 4.27 16.40 16.79
C PHE A 77 3.74 16.66 18.21
N LYS A 78 4.42 16.15 19.25
CA LYS A 78 4.03 16.38 20.65
C LYS A 78 3.95 17.86 21.02
N LYS A 79 4.89 18.69 20.53
CA LYS A 79 4.90 20.14 20.76
C LYS A 79 3.73 20.88 20.11
N GLN A 80 3.15 20.34 19.03
CA GLN A 80 2.01 20.95 18.34
C GLN A 80 0.65 20.59 18.96
N GLN A 81 0.55 19.46 19.68
CA GLN A 81 -0.70 19.00 20.30
C GLN A 81 -1.00 19.66 21.66
N GLY A 82 0.01 20.25 22.31
CA GLY A 82 -0.12 20.95 23.59
C GLY A 82 -0.40 22.45 23.48
N LYS A 83 -0.87 22.91 22.31
CA LYS A 83 -1.33 24.29 22.09
C LYS A 83 -2.85 24.35 22.09
#